data_AF-A0A1F6AZE1-F1
#
_entry.id   AF-A0A1F6AZE1-F1
#
_cell.length_a   1.000
_cell.length_b   1.000
_cell.length_c   1.000
_cell.angle_alpha   90.00
_cell.angle_beta   90.00
_cell.angle_gamma   90.00
#
_symmetry.space_group_name_H-M   'P 1'
#
loop_
_entity.id
_entity.type
_entity.pdbx_description
1 polymer ?
#
loop_
_entity_poly.entity_id
_entity_poly.type
_entity_poly.pdbx_seq_one_letter_code
_entity_poly.pdbx_strand_id
1 'polypeptide(L)'
;MKCLRQVLIIPLALVMFFLLVFPLRRSASAQELHFNIARTIVIDDKDAIDGDIMSLASKKEALTRSAKNSDERMFGVLIANPVMVYRTLSTLPVARDGEAVVNVTMMGGAIEVGDYITSSPIAGKGQKAEGLAGYMVGVALGNFDGKNASASADFGGKKYPIGRVKINVGIGPASPVITKAAGGILGTLRQLATAILFNISTSKQAERIIRYILAVLIAVVIIYISYRTFGRNVTKGIEAIGRNPLAKGSIQAMITLNIILLALSCIVGVALSLVIISL
;
A
#
# COMPACT_ATOMS: atom_id res chain seq x y z
N MET A 1 0.36 85.46 -3.61
CA MET A 1 0.08 84.41 -2.60
C MET A 1 -0.59 83.13 -3.15
N LYS A 2 -1.31 83.16 -4.29
CA LYS A 2 -1.96 81.94 -4.84
C LYS A 2 -0.99 80.91 -5.44
N CYS A 3 0.14 81.36 -6.02
CA CYS A 3 1.13 80.48 -6.67
C CYS A 3 1.90 79.61 -5.65
N LEU A 4 2.25 80.15 -4.47
CA LEU A 4 3.01 79.42 -3.45
C LEU A 4 2.19 78.29 -2.80
N ARG A 5 0.86 78.45 -2.72
CA ARG A 5 -0.05 77.48 -2.14
C ARG A 5 -0.29 76.27 -3.05
N GLN A 6 -0.33 76.47 -4.38
CA GLN A 6 -0.48 75.37 -5.34
C GLN A 6 0.79 74.50 -5.46
N VAL A 7 1.97 75.10 -5.34
CA VAL A 7 3.26 74.37 -5.39
C VAL A 7 3.43 73.41 -4.20
N LEU A 8 2.81 73.69 -3.05
CA LEU A 8 2.88 72.82 -1.86
C LEU A 8 1.80 71.72 -1.84
N ILE A 9 0.61 71.97 -2.42
CA ILE A 9 -0.52 71.04 -2.36
C ILE A 9 -0.33 69.83 -3.30
N ILE A 10 0.23 70.05 -4.48
CA ILE A 10 0.44 69.00 -5.48
C ILE A 10 1.37 67.87 -4.97
N PRO A 11 2.56 68.14 -4.41
CA PRO A 11 3.43 67.08 -3.89
C PRO A 11 2.80 66.36 -2.68
N LEU A 12 2.06 67.08 -1.82
CA LEU A 12 1.37 66.48 -0.68
C LEU A 12 0.26 65.52 -1.14
N ALA A 13 -0.52 65.90 -2.14
CA ALA A 13 -1.55 65.05 -2.72
C ALA A 13 -0.95 63.80 -3.40
N LEU A 14 0.22 63.95 -4.05
CA LEU A 14 0.92 62.87 -4.73
C LEU A 14 1.52 61.85 -3.73
N VAL A 15 2.06 62.34 -2.61
CA VAL A 15 2.51 61.49 -1.49
C VAL A 15 1.33 60.76 -0.85
N MET A 16 0.19 61.43 -0.66
CA MET A 16 -1.00 60.81 -0.10
C MET A 16 -1.61 59.75 -1.03
N PHE A 17 -1.58 60.00 -2.35
CA PHE A 17 -1.98 59.02 -3.37
C PHE A 17 -1.04 57.82 -3.40
N PHE A 18 0.28 58.04 -3.28
CA PHE A 18 1.26 56.96 -3.24
C PHE A 18 1.08 56.05 -2.01
N LEU A 19 0.74 56.61 -0.85
CA LEU A 19 0.41 55.87 0.37
C LEU A 19 -0.92 55.09 0.29
N LEU A 20 -1.86 55.54 -0.56
CA LEU A 20 -3.14 54.86 -0.79
C LEU A 20 -3.04 53.73 -1.83
N VAL A 21 -2.20 53.89 -2.85
CA VAL A 21 -2.05 52.92 -3.96
C VAL A 21 -1.06 51.81 -3.64
N PHE A 22 -0.09 52.05 -2.75
CA PHE A 22 0.76 51.02 -2.18
C PHE A 22 0.25 50.66 -0.78
N PRO A 23 -0.78 49.79 -0.64
CA PRO A 23 -1.03 49.20 0.66
C PRO A 23 0.27 48.51 1.06
N LEU A 24 0.88 48.99 2.15
CA LEU A 24 1.91 48.27 2.88
C LEU A 24 1.37 46.85 3.01
N ARG A 25 1.91 45.93 2.21
CA ARG A 25 1.49 44.53 2.18
C ARG A 25 1.86 43.99 3.55
N ARG A 26 0.98 44.18 4.52
CA ARG A 26 1.02 43.47 5.78
C ARG A 26 0.78 42.04 5.38
N SER A 27 1.87 41.28 5.27
CA SER A 27 1.81 39.84 5.23
C SER A 27 1.07 39.43 6.51
N ALA A 28 -0.23 39.20 6.37
CA ALA A 28 -1.00 38.55 7.41
C ALA A 28 -0.52 37.11 7.41
N SER A 29 0.42 36.80 8.30
CA SER A 29 0.78 35.42 8.59
C SER A 29 -0.42 34.79 9.31
N ALA A 30 -1.35 34.23 8.54
CA ALA A 30 -2.27 33.26 9.09
C ALA A 30 -1.42 32.08 9.56
N GLN A 31 -1.27 31.92 10.87
CA GLN A 31 -0.71 30.70 11.42
C GLN A 31 -1.73 29.61 11.13
N GLU A 32 -1.37 28.64 10.29
CA GLU A 32 -2.15 27.40 10.18
C GLU A 32 -2.13 26.73 11.55
N LEU A 33 -3.25 26.82 12.27
CA LEU A 33 -3.43 26.11 13.51
C LEU A 33 -3.85 24.68 13.13
N HIS A 34 -2.91 23.74 13.18
CA HIS A 34 -3.20 22.33 12.99
C HIS A 34 -3.83 21.78 14.28
N PHE A 35 -5.15 21.64 14.32
CA PHE A 35 -5.87 21.05 15.46
C PHE A 35 -6.49 19.72 15.07
N ASN A 36 -6.39 18.76 15.98
CA ASN A 36 -7.13 17.51 15.92
C ASN A 36 -8.43 17.61 16.72
N ILE A 37 -9.50 17.00 16.22
CA ILE A 37 -10.77 16.85 16.95
C ILE A 37 -10.83 15.42 17.48
N ALA A 38 -10.75 15.27 18.79
CA ALA A 38 -10.90 13.98 19.45
C ALA A 38 -12.37 13.74 19.85
N ARG A 39 -12.82 12.48 19.83
CA ARG A 39 -14.18 12.10 20.23
C ARG A 39 -14.15 11.07 21.35
N THR A 40 -15.04 11.20 22.32
CA THR A 40 -15.21 10.19 23.38
C THR A 40 -16.03 8.99 22.89
N ILE A 41 -15.50 7.79 23.09
CA ILE A 41 -16.12 6.51 22.74
C ILE A 41 -15.96 5.56 23.94
N VAL A 42 -16.79 4.53 24.04
CA VAL A 42 -16.67 3.52 25.09
C VAL A 42 -15.33 2.80 24.96
N ILE A 43 -14.58 2.70 26.05
CA ILE A 43 -13.30 1.99 26.12
C ILE A 43 -13.49 0.82 27.09
N ASP A 44 -13.33 -0.41 26.60
CA ASP A 44 -13.46 -1.67 27.35
C ASP A 44 -12.07 -2.21 27.73
N ASP A 45 -11.16 -1.29 28.08
CA ASP A 45 -9.76 -1.58 28.44
C ASP A 45 -9.29 -0.57 29.49
N LYS A 46 -9.10 -1.03 30.72
CA LYS A 46 -8.73 -0.18 31.87
C LYS A 46 -7.24 0.17 31.89
N ASP A 47 -6.42 -0.58 31.16
CA ASP A 47 -4.98 -0.41 31.11
C ASP A 47 -4.55 0.44 29.90
N ALA A 48 -5.53 1.02 29.19
CA ALA A 48 -5.29 1.93 28.09
C ALA A 48 -4.73 3.26 28.61
N ILE A 49 -3.59 3.67 28.08
CA ILE A 49 -2.90 4.90 28.49
C ILE A 49 -2.81 5.89 27.33
N ASP A 50 -2.56 7.15 27.67
CA ASP A 50 -2.32 8.22 26.70
C ASP A 50 -1.29 7.81 25.63
N GLY A 51 -1.61 8.07 24.36
CA GLY A 51 -0.80 7.70 23.21
C GLY A 51 -0.96 6.26 22.73
N ASP A 52 -1.83 5.45 23.35
CA ASP A 52 -2.10 4.10 22.86
C ASP A 52 -2.94 4.09 21.58
N ILE A 53 -2.59 3.18 20.68
CA ILE A 53 -3.38 2.88 19.48
C ILE A 53 -4.55 1.98 19.89
N MET A 54 -5.74 2.39 19.48
CA MET A 54 -7.00 1.75 19.83
C MET A 54 -7.62 1.09 18.59
N SER A 55 -8.15 -0.11 18.76
CA SER A 55 -8.90 -0.86 17.76
C SER A 55 -10.33 -1.11 18.21
N LEU A 56 -11.24 -1.28 17.26
CA LEU A 56 -12.63 -1.66 17.54
C LEU A 56 -12.70 -3.11 18.03
N ALA A 57 -13.31 -3.35 19.20
CA ALA A 57 -13.59 -4.68 19.70
C ALA A 57 -14.52 -5.45 18.75
N SER A 58 -14.29 -6.75 18.57
CA SER A 58 -15.13 -7.59 17.72
C SER A 58 -16.57 -7.65 18.27
N LYS A 59 -17.53 -7.06 17.54
CA LYS A 59 -18.99 -7.06 17.80
C LYS A 59 -19.51 -6.08 18.88
N LYS A 60 -18.71 -5.11 19.33
CA LYS A 60 -19.18 -4.02 20.21
C LYS A 60 -18.68 -2.68 19.68
N GLU A 61 -19.45 -1.61 19.89
CA GLU A 61 -18.99 -0.22 19.67
C GLU A 61 -18.05 0.26 20.79
N ALA A 62 -17.12 -0.62 21.19
CA ALA A 62 -16.15 -0.36 22.23
C ALA A 62 -14.73 -0.46 21.67
N LEU A 63 -13.82 0.32 22.23
CA LEU A 63 -12.41 0.34 21.87
C LEU A 63 -11.58 -0.43 22.88
N THR A 64 -10.58 -1.15 22.38
CA THR A 64 -9.55 -1.83 23.17
C THR A 64 -8.19 -1.50 22.57
N ARG A 65 -7.10 -1.64 23.34
CA ARG A 65 -5.76 -1.45 22.77
C ARG A 65 -5.51 -2.39 21.60
N SER A 66 -4.91 -1.90 20.53
CA SER A 66 -4.51 -2.72 19.39
C SER A 66 -3.40 -3.69 19.82
N ALA A 67 -3.55 -4.98 19.56
CA ALA A 67 -2.55 -6.00 19.90
C ALA A 67 -2.16 -6.89 18.71
N LYS A 68 -2.57 -6.49 17.49
CA LYS A 68 -2.25 -7.17 16.23
C LYS A 68 -1.32 -6.27 15.43
N ASN A 69 -0.32 -6.85 14.77
CA ASN A 69 0.48 -6.13 13.79
C ASN A 69 -0.42 -5.67 12.63
N SER A 70 -0.37 -4.38 12.29
CA SER A 70 -1.16 -3.79 11.19
C SER A 70 -2.64 -4.14 11.26
N ASP A 71 -3.24 -3.86 12.42
CA ASP A 71 -4.62 -4.19 12.75
C ASP A 71 -5.60 -3.46 11.83
N GLU A 72 -6.40 -4.24 11.11
CA GLU A 72 -7.44 -3.75 10.19
C GLU A 72 -8.61 -3.06 10.89
N ARG A 73 -8.76 -3.29 12.20
CA ARG A 73 -9.81 -2.70 13.02
C ARG A 73 -9.34 -1.46 13.79
N MET A 74 -8.15 -0.96 13.47
CA MET A 74 -7.59 0.23 14.08
C MET A 74 -8.53 1.43 13.89
N PHE A 75 -8.79 2.12 14.99
CA PHE A 75 -9.78 3.18 15.04
C PHE A 75 -9.15 4.55 15.23
N GLY A 76 -8.17 4.67 16.14
CA GLY A 76 -7.66 5.95 16.60
C GLY A 76 -6.53 5.84 17.61
N VAL A 77 -6.01 7.01 18.00
CA VAL A 77 -5.03 7.16 19.08
C VAL A 77 -5.74 7.74 20.29
N LEU A 78 -5.53 7.15 21.46
CA LEU A 78 -6.03 7.66 22.73
C LEU A 78 -5.26 8.93 23.13
N ILE A 79 -5.98 10.02 23.41
CA ILE A 79 -5.36 11.29 23.81
C ILE A 79 -5.99 11.76 25.12
N ALA A 80 -5.20 11.88 26.18
CA ALA A 80 -5.69 12.33 27.47
C ALA A 80 -6.10 13.82 27.44
N ASN A 81 -5.31 14.66 26.77
CA ASN A 81 -5.47 16.12 26.75
C ASN A 81 -5.50 16.66 25.30
N PRO A 82 -6.61 16.48 24.56
CA PRO A 82 -6.74 17.04 23.21
C PRO A 82 -6.98 18.55 23.23
N VAL A 83 -6.57 19.24 22.16
CA VAL A 83 -6.83 20.68 21.97
C VAL A 83 -8.33 20.95 21.76
N MET A 84 -9.00 20.08 21.00
CA MET A 84 -10.45 20.10 20.82
C MET A 84 -11.05 18.71 21.06
N VAL A 85 -12.15 18.65 21.81
CA VAL A 85 -12.85 17.40 22.10
C VAL A 85 -14.35 17.57 21.92
N TYR A 86 -14.95 16.66 21.16
CA TYR A 86 -16.39 16.45 21.15
C TYR A 86 -16.76 15.37 22.17
N ARG A 87 -17.26 15.80 23.33
CA ARG A 87 -17.53 14.94 24.48
C ARG A 87 -19.01 14.55 24.53
N THR A 88 -19.29 13.27 24.32
CA THR A 88 -20.61 12.65 24.51
C THR A 88 -20.63 11.66 25.67
N LEU A 89 -19.46 11.24 26.15
CA LEU A 89 -19.26 10.26 27.22
C LEU A 89 -18.19 10.74 28.19
N SER A 90 -18.20 10.22 29.42
CA SER A 90 -17.18 10.45 30.44
C SER A 90 -15.98 9.50 30.29
N THR A 91 -15.52 9.29 29.06
CA THR A 91 -14.36 8.44 28.73
C THR A 91 -13.21 9.28 28.17
N LEU A 92 -12.03 8.67 28.06
CA LEU A 92 -10.89 9.29 27.39
C LEU A 92 -11.20 9.48 25.89
N PRO A 93 -10.85 10.64 25.31
CA PRO A 93 -11.13 10.91 23.91
C PRO A 93 -10.08 10.28 22.99
N VAL A 94 -10.52 9.96 21.78
CA VAL A 94 -9.71 9.28 20.76
C VAL A 94 -9.65 10.16 19.51
N ALA A 95 -8.45 10.41 19.01
CA ALA A 95 -8.22 11.14 17.76
C ALA A 95 -8.09 10.18 16.58
N ARG A 96 -8.67 10.58 15.46
CA ARG A 96 -8.61 9.83 14.18
C ARG A 96 -7.87 10.56 13.08
N ASP A 97 -7.51 11.82 13.32
CA ASP A 97 -6.89 12.72 12.37
C ASP A 97 -6.08 13.80 13.12
N GLY A 98 -5.17 14.47 12.41
CA GLY A 98 -4.30 15.54 12.91
C GLY A 98 -3.12 15.04 13.75
N GLU A 99 -2.44 15.94 14.45
CA GLU A 99 -1.24 15.56 15.22
C GLU A 99 -1.58 14.84 16.53
N ALA A 100 -0.89 13.73 16.81
CA ALA A 100 -0.97 13.03 18.08
C ALA A 100 0.40 12.49 18.49
N VAL A 101 0.62 12.37 19.80
CA VAL A 101 1.79 11.67 20.35
C VAL A 101 1.40 10.22 20.58
N VAL A 102 2.10 9.30 19.93
CA VAL A 102 1.81 7.86 19.97
C VAL A 102 2.92 7.12 20.69
N ASN A 103 2.54 6.14 21.49
CA ASN A 103 3.46 5.19 22.10
C ASN A 103 3.95 4.21 21.04
N VAL A 104 5.26 4.17 20.80
CA VAL A 104 5.87 3.36 19.74
C VAL A 104 6.93 2.41 20.29
N THR A 105 7.22 1.35 19.55
CA THR A 105 8.26 0.37 19.84
C THR A 105 9.20 0.19 18.66
N MET A 106 10.45 -0.22 18.95
CA MET A 106 11.49 -0.52 17.95
C MET A 106 11.34 -1.89 17.29
N MET A 107 10.19 -2.56 17.40
CA MET A 107 9.98 -3.88 16.80
C MET A 107 10.08 -3.84 15.26
N GLY A 108 9.68 -2.73 14.64
CA GLY A 108 9.88 -2.47 13.21
C GLY A 108 11.19 -1.70 12.88
N GLY A 109 12.13 -1.62 13.83
CA GLY A 109 13.35 -0.82 13.71
C GLY A 109 13.20 0.67 14.05
N ALA A 110 14.26 1.44 13.79
CA ALA A 110 14.31 2.89 14.05
C ALA A 110 13.24 3.65 13.26
N ILE A 111 12.60 4.62 13.91
CA ILE A 111 11.58 5.49 13.32
C ILE A 111 12.23 6.83 12.99
N GLU A 112 12.10 7.27 11.74
CA GLU A 112 12.53 8.59 11.28
C GLU A 112 11.34 9.43 10.82
N VAL A 113 11.51 10.76 10.76
CA VAL A 113 10.49 11.67 10.19
C VAL A 113 10.13 11.21 8.78
N GLY A 114 8.83 11.08 8.51
CA GLY A 114 8.31 10.60 7.24
C GLY A 114 8.09 9.08 7.18
N ASP A 115 8.54 8.32 8.18
CA ASP A 115 8.21 6.90 8.26
C ASP A 115 6.74 6.68 8.60
N TYR A 116 6.18 5.62 8.02
CA TYR A 116 4.83 5.20 8.30
C TYR A 116 4.77 4.38 9.58
N ILE A 117 3.80 4.68 10.44
CA ILE A 117 3.57 4.01 11.72
C ILE A 117 2.32 3.14 11.65
N THR A 118 2.43 1.91 12.11
CA THR A 118 1.37 0.90 12.19
C THR A 118 1.22 0.37 13.62
N SER A 119 0.15 -0.35 13.93
CA SER A 119 0.02 -1.04 15.22
C SER A 119 1.01 -2.20 15.33
N SER A 120 1.52 -2.44 16.53
CA SER A 120 2.40 -3.58 16.83
C SER A 120 1.63 -4.70 17.53
N PRO A 121 2.24 -5.89 17.67
CA PRO A 121 1.74 -6.94 18.56
C PRO A 121 1.74 -6.57 20.06
N ILE A 122 2.46 -5.52 20.46
CA ILE A 122 2.49 -5.04 21.84
C ILE A 122 1.27 -4.13 22.06
N ALA A 123 0.46 -4.45 23.07
CA ALA A 123 -0.82 -3.79 23.31
C ALA A 123 -0.71 -2.24 23.37
N GLY A 124 -1.42 -1.60 22.44
CA GLY A 124 -1.54 -0.15 22.31
C GLY A 124 -0.30 0.53 21.73
N LYS A 125 0.76 -0.21 21.39
CA LYS A 125 2.02 0.37 20.91
C LYS A 125 2.10 0.29 19.40
N GLY A 126 2.55 1.36 18.77
CA GLY A 126 2.86 1.43 17.35
C GLY A 126 4.26 0.95 17.04
N GLN A 127 4.55 0.73 15.76
CA GLN A 127 5.88 0.43 15.25
C GLN A 127 6.03 0.99 13.85
N LYS A 128 7.27 1.08 13.35
CA LYS A 128 7.50 1.37 11.94
C LYS A 128 6.86 0.30 11.06
N ALA A 129 6.19 0.71 9.99
CA ALA A 129 5.57 -0.19 9.04
C ALA A 129 6.62 -0.80 8.09
N GLU A 130 6.80 -2.12 8.16
CA GLU A 130 7.76 -2.86 7.33
C GLU A 130 7.11 -3.59 6.12
N GLY A 131 5.77 -3.69 6.11
CA GLY A 131 5.03 -4.54 5.17
C GLY A 131 4.61 -3.89 3.85
N LEU A 132 4.37 -4.74 2.84
CA LEU A 132 3.80 -4.36 1.54
C LEU A 132 2.31 -4.00 1.59
N ALA A 133 1.58 -4.42 2.62
CA ALA A 133 0.18 -4.05 2.83
C ALA A 133 -0.12 -4.08 4.33
N GLY A 134 -0.91 -3.13 4.79
CA GLY A 134 -1.32 -3.03 6.19
C GLY A 134 -2.18 -1.79 6.43
N TYR A 135 -2.76 -1.71 7.61
CA TYR A 135 -3.39 -0.48 8.08
C TYR A 135 -2.37 0.35 8.84
N MET A 136 -2.31 1.65 8.54
CA MET A 136 -1.42 2.58 9.23
C MET A 136 -2.20 3.50 10.15
N VAL A 137 -1.54 3.93 11.23
CA VAL A 137 -2.04 4.99 12.11
C VAL A 137 -1.79 6.35 11.47
N GLY A 138 -0.63 6.52 10.83
CA GLY A 138 -0.18 7.81 10.33
C GLY A 138 1.31 7.86 9.97
N VAL A 139 1.83 9.08 9.85
CA VAL A 139 3.22 9.37 9.45
C VAL A 139 3.99 10.01 10.60
N ALA A 140 5.20 9.55 10.87
CA ALA A 140 6.06 10.08 11.91
C ALA A 140 6.49 11.52 11.63
N LEU A 141 6.34 12.39 12.63
CA LEU A 141 6.83 13.77 12.66
C LEU A 141 8.05 13.92 13.59
N GLY A 142 8.51 12.82 14.18
CA GLY A 142 9.67 12.79 15.07
C GLY A 142 10.42 11.48 14.97
N ASN A 143 11.65 11.49 15.49
CA ASN A 143 12.55 10.35 15.44
C ASN A 143 12.46 9.52 16.72
N PHE A 144 12.69 8.21 16.62
CA PHE A 144 12.90 7.33 17.74
C PHE A 144 13.88 6.21 17.37
N ASP A 145 15.03 6.20 18.03
CA ASP A 145 16.12 5.23 17.82
C ASP A 145 16.26 4.24 18.99
N GLY A 146 15.33 4.27 19.95
CA GLY A 146 15.35 3.41 21.13
C GLY A 146 16.30 3.85 22.26
N LYS A 147 17.15 4.87 22.07
CA LYS A 147 18.09 5.32 23.12
C LYS A 147 17.41 6.12 24.22
N ASN A 148 16.37 6.88 23.86
CA ASN A 148 15.56 7.68 24.78
C ASN A 148 14.27 6.94 25.18
N ALA A 149 14.32 5.62 25.31
CA ALA A 149 13.15 4.82 25.64
C ALA A 149 12.66 5.12 27.06
N SER A 150 11.36 5.34 27.20
CA SER A 150 10.71 5.58 28.50
C SER A 150 10.39 4.27 29.22
N ALA A 151 10.24 3.17 28.49
CA ALA A 151 9.98 1.85 29.02
C ALA A 151 10.54 0.76 28.09
N SER A 152 10.45 -0.51 28.49
CA SER A 152 10.71 -1.65 27.63
C SER A 152 9.60 -2.69 27.83
N ALA A 153 9.14 -3.30 26.75
CA ALA A 153 8.17 -4.39 26.80
C ALA A 153 8.78 -5.69 26.28
N ASP A 154 8.46 -6.78 26.97
CA ASP A 154 8.84 -8.13 26.58
C ASP A 154 7.80 -8.70 25.61
N PHE A 155 8.26 -9.10 24.42
CA PHE A 155 7.43 -9.80 23.44
C PHE A 155 8.22 -10.94 22.79
N GLY A 156 7.74 -12.18 22.90
CA GLY A 156 8.43 -13.34 22.34
C GLY A 156 9.84 -13.58 22.90
N GLY A 157 10.07 -13.25 24.18
CA GLY A 157 11.37 -13.41 24.85
C GLY A 157 12.43 -12.36 24.48
N LYS A 158 12.06 -11.33 23.70
CA LYS A 158 12.91 -10.17 23.39
C LYS A 158 12.33 -8.91 24.01
N LYS A 159 13.22 -8.07 24.55
CA LYS A 159 12.87 -6.74 25.05
C LYS A 159 12.91 -5.73 23.92
N TYR A 160 11.81 -5.01 23.76
CA TYR A 160 11.72 -3.90 22.82
C TYR A 160 11.58 -2.58 23.58
N PRO A 161 12.43 -1.58 23.30
CA PRO A 161 12.28 -0.26 23.88
C PRO A 161 10.97 0.39 23.41
N ILE A 162 10.30 1.06 24.32
CA ILE A 162 9.08 1.85 24.11
C ILE A 162 9.42 3.32 24.28
N GLY A 163 9.00 4.13 23.33
CA GLY A 163 9.10 5.58 23.36
C GLY A 163 7.81 6.25 22.93
N ARG A 164 7.88 7.56 22.76
CA ARG A 164 6.77 8.37 22.27
C ARG A 164 7.24 9.13 21.04
N VAL A 165 6.45 9.07 19.97
CA VAL A 165 6.72 9.79 18.73
C VAL A 165 5.49 10.58 18.36
N LYS A 166 5.69 11.86 18.02
CA LYS A 166 4.64 12.68 17.42
C LYS A 166 4.41 12.19 15.99
N ILE A 167 3.16 11.95 15.62
CA ILE A 167 2.76 11.54 14.27
C ILE A 167 1.64 12.45 13.76
N ASN A 168 1.51 12.55 12.44
CA ASN A 168 0.28 13.01 11.81
C ASN A 168 -0.62 11.79 11.61
N VAL A 169 -1.74 11.74 12.34
CA VAL A 169 -2.69 10.64 12.33
C VAL A 169 -3.48 10.69 11.02
N GLY A 170 -3.51 9.58 10.31
CA GLY A 170 -4.25 9.40 9.06
C GLY A 170 -4.52 7.92 8.90
N ILE A 171 -5.64 7.47 9.46
CA ILE A 171 -5.91 6.04 9.63
C ILE A 171 -6.51 5.49 8.36
N GLY A 172 -5.83 4.51 7.76
CA GLY A 172 -6.32 3.88 6.55
C GLY A 172 -5.44 2.73 6.08
N PRO A 173 -5.95 1.97 5.09
CA PRO A 173 -5.12 1.01 4.38
C PRO A 173 -4.08 1.80 3.63
N ALA A 174 -2.82 1.60 3.98
CA ALA A 174 -1.75 2.24 3.27
C ALA A 174 -0.63 1.22 3.12
N SER A 175 -0.15 1.10 1.89
CA SER A 175 0.99 0.27 1.56
C SER A 175 2.19 1.20 1.45
N PRO A 176 3.09 1.21 2.45
CA PRO A 176 4.33 1.98 2.37
C PRO A 176 5.09 1.71 1.06
N VAL A 177 5.01 0.47 0.56
CA VAL A 177 5.68 0.04 -0.67
C VAL A 177 4.99 0.57 -1.92
N ILE A 178 3.66 0.58 -2.00
CA ILE A 178 2.94 1.14 -3.16
C ILE A 178 3.09 2.65 -3.21
N THR A 179 3.04 3.35 -2.07
CA THR A 179 3.18 4.81 -2.03
C THR A 179 4.63 5.25 -2.31
N LYS A 180 5.65 4.55 -1.78
CA LYS A 180 7.07 4.82 -2.12
C LYS A 180 7.45 4.35 -3.54
N ALA A 181 6.74 3.38 -4.12
CA ALA A 181 6.97 2.93 -5.49
C ALA A 181 6.28 3.78 -6.56
N ALA A 182 5.52 4.82 -6.20
CA ALA A 182 4.74 5.63 -7.15
C ALA A 182 5.59 6.54 -8.09
N GLY A 183 6.90 6.36 -8.17
CA GLY A 183 7.79 7.10 -9.07
C GLY A 183 8.30 6.26 -10.25
N GLY A 184 7.84 6.58 -11.47
CA GLY A 184 8.41 6.09 -12.73
C GLY A 184 8.03 4.66 -13.16
N ILE A 185 8.47 4.25 -14.36
CA ILE A 185 8.17 2.95 -14.99
C ILE A 185 8.66 1.75 -14.15
N LEU A 186 9.80 1.91 -13.47
CA LEU A 186 10.32 0.87 -12.57
C LEU A 186 9.48 0.76 -11.29
N GLY A 187 8.92 1.89 -10.84
CA GLY A 187 7.99 1.96 -9.73
C GLY A 187 6.65 1.29 -10.04
N THR A 188 6.08 1.54 -11.22
CA THR A 188 4.84 0.88 -11.68
C THR A 188 5.04 -0.62 -11.92
N LEU A 189 6.19 -1.04 -12.47
CA LEU A 189 6.51 -2.47 -12.63
C LEU A 189 6.70 -3.16 -11.28
N ARG A 190 7.36 -2.50 -10.31
CA ARG A 190 7.46 -2.99 -8.93
C ARG A 190 6.08 -3.08 -8.29
N GLN A 191 5.22 -2.07 -8.45
CA GLN A 191 3.86 -2.08 -7.94
C GLN A 191 3.08 -3.28 -8.48
N LEU A 192 3.15 -3.54 -9.79
CA LEU A 192 2.48 -4.67 -10.41
C LEU A 192 3.02 -6.01 -9.89
N ALA A 193 4.36 -6.15 -9.81
CA ALA A 193 5.01 -7.34 -9.26
C ALA A 193 4.62 -7.57 -7.79
N THR A 194 4.56 -6.52 -6.98
CA THR A 194 4.19 -6.62 -5.56
C THR A 194 2.72 -6.94 -5.35
N ALA A 195 1.81 -6.39 -6.16
CA ALA A 195 0.39 -6.73 -6.12
C ALA A 195 0.18 -8.21 -6.48
N ILE A 196 0.90 -8.72 -7.47
CA ILE A 196 0.89 -10.14 -7.85
C ILE A 196 1.45 -10.99 -6.69
N LEU A 197 2.61 -10.64 -6.14
CA LEU A 197 3.24 -11.38 -5.04
C LEU A 197 2.43 -11.38 -3.74
N PHE A 198 1.77 -10.27 -3.39
CA PHE A 198 0.94 -10.20 -2.19
C PHE A 198 -0.31 -11.10 -2.32
N ASN A 199 -0.95 -11.12 -3.48
CA ASN A 199 -2.03 -12.08 -3.78
C ASN A 199 -1.53 -13.53 -3.77
N ILE A 200 -0.26 -13.77 -4.12
CA ILE A 200 0.39 -15.08 -4.08
C ILE A 200 0.78 -15.50 -2.64
N SER A 201 0.99 -14.56 -1.72
CA SER A 201 1.53 -14.87 -0.38
C SER A 201 0.44 -15.14 0.68
N THR A 202 -0.78 -14.62 0.48
CA THR A 202 -1.81 -14.56 1.54
C THR A 202 -2.89 -15.66 1.47
N SER A 203 -2.92 -16.55 0.47
CA SER A 203 -3.99 -17.57 0.43
C SER A 203 -3.71 -18.75 -0.52
N LYS A 204 -4.41 -19.88 -0.27
CA LYS A 204 -4.59 -21.04 -1.17
C LYS A 204 -4.98 -20.68 -2.62
N GLN A 205 -5.32 -19.42 -2.90
CA GLN A 205 -5.56 -18.90 -4.25
C GLN A 205 -4.28 -18.76 -5.09
N ALA A 206 -3.14 -18.54 -4.44
CA ALA A 206 -1.83 -18.43 -5.09
C ALA A 206 -1.48 -19.67 -5.91
N GLU A 207 -1.69 -20.84 -5.29
CA GLU A 207 -1.47 -22.14 -5.92
C GLU A 207 -2.33 -22.31 -7.17
N ARG A 208 -3.60 -21.88 -7.13
CA ARG A 208 -4.51 -21.92 -8.29
C ARG A 208 -4.05 -21.01 -9.42
N ILE A 209 -3.61 -19.79 -9.10
CA ILE A 209 -3.13 -18.83 -10.11
C ILE A 209 -1.86 -19.37 -10.80
N ILE A 210 -0.92 -19.91 -10.04
CA ILE A 210 0.32 -20.50 -10.57
C ILE A 210 -0.01 -21.69 -11.48
N ARG A 211 -0.94 -22.57 -11.07
CA ARG A 211 -1.41 -23.69 -11.89
C ARG A 211 -2.04 -23.24 -13.20
N TYR A 212 -2.84 -22.17 -13.19
CA TYR A 212 -3.46 -21.65 -14.41
C TYR A 212 -2.43 -21.07 -15.38
N ILE A 213 -1.47 -20.30 -14.86
CA ILE A 213 -0.37 -19.77 -15.69
C ILE A 213 0.45 -20.92 -16.28
N LEU A 214 0.80 -21.92 -15.47
CA LEU A 214 1.57 -23.08 -15.88
C LEU A 214 0.82 -23.92 -16.94
N ALA A 215 -0.48 -24.14 -16.75
CA ALA A 215 -1.34 -24.87 -17.67
C ALA A 215 -1.39 -24.21 -19.06
N VAL A 216 -1.62 -22.90 -19.10
CA VAL A 216 -1.62 -22.12 -20.35
C VAL A 216 -0.26 -22.19 -21.03
N LEU A 217 0.84 -22.04 -20.28
CA LEU A 217 2.19 -22.08 -20.83
C LEU A 217 2.50 -23.44 -21.45
N ILE A 218 2.17 -24.53 -20.76
CA ILE A 218 2.36 -25.91 -21.25
C ILE A 218 1.52 -26.15 -22.50
N ALA A 219 0.25 -25.73 -22.53
CA ALA A 219 -0.60 -25.87 -23.70
C ALA A 219 0.01 -25.16 -24.93
N VAL A 220 0.49 -23.93 -24.77
CA VAL A 220 1.15 -23.16 -25.83
C VAL A 220 2.42 -23.85 -26.32
N VAL A 221 3.27 -24.33 -25.41
CA VAL A 221 4.52 -25.02 -25.76
C VAL A 221 4.25 -26.32 -26.53
N ILE A 222 3.29 -27.12 -26.09
CA ILE A 222 2.94 -28.38 -26.77
C ILE A 222 2.39 -28.09 -28.16
N ILE A 223 1.44 -27.15 -28.29
CA ILE A 223 0.89 -26.77 -29.61
C ILE A 223 2.00 -26.27 -30.53
N TYR A 224 2.92 -25.44 -30.03
CA TYR A 224 4.04 -24.92 -30.81
C TYR A 224 4.99 -26.03 -31.29
N ILE A 225 5.39 -26.94 -30.40
CA ILE A 225 6.29 -28.07 -30.73
C ILE A 225 5.62 -29.00 -31.74
N SER A 226 4.34 -29.34 -31.54
CA SER A 226 3.60 -30.23 -32.43
C SER A 226 3.42 -29.62 -33.81
N TYR A 227 3.05 -28.34 -33.89
CA TYR A 227 2.98 -27.62 -35.16
C TYR A 227 4.35 -27.58 -35.87
N ARG A 228 5.42 -27.23 -35.16
CA ARG A 228 6.77 -27.14 -35.73
C ARG A 228 7.27 -28.49 -36.26
N THR A 229 7.00 -29.57 -35.55
CA THR A 229 7.49 -30.90 -35.87
C THR A 229 6.66 -31.54 -36.98
N PHE A 230 5.35 -31.64 -36.79
CA PHE A 230 4.47 -32.34 -37.74
C PHE A 230 4.09 -31.47 -38.94
N GLY A 231 3.91 -30.16 -38.76
CA GLY A 231 3.58 -29.24 -39.85
C GLY A 231 4.65 -29.24 -40.95
N ARG A 232 5.93 -29.20 -40.58
CA ARG A 232 7.05 -29.33 -41.54
C ARG A 232 7.08 -30.70 -42.23
N ASN A 233 6.71 -31.76 -41.54
CA ASN A 233 6.68 -33.11 -42.11
C ASN A 233 5.56 -33.27 -43.16
N VAL A 234 4.41 -32.62 -42.95
CA VAL A 234 3.32 -32.60 -43.94
C VAL A 234 3.75 -31.89 -45.22
N THR A 235 4.36 -30.70 -45.13
CA THR A 235 4.82 -29.96 -46.32
C THR A 235 5.83 -30.75 -47.13
N LYS A 236 6.84 -31.34 -46.47
CA LYS A 236 7.83 -32.21 -47.13
C LYS A 236 7.21 -33.45 -47.77
N GLY A 237 6.18 -34.02 -47.12
CA GLY A 237 5.43 -35.13 -47.70
C GLY A 237 4.72 -34.74 -48.99
N ILE A 238 4.10 -33.55 -49.03
CA ILE A 238 3.43 -33.04 -50.23
C ILE A 238 4.43 -32.78 -51.36
N GLU A 239 5.57 -32.17 -51.06
CA GLU A 239 6.67 -31.98 -52.02
C GLU A 239 7.19 -33.32 -52.57
N ALA A 240 7.30 -34.34 -51.72
CA ALA A 240 7.72 -35.68 -52.13
C ALA A 240 6.71 -36.39 -53.04
N ILE A 241 5.40 -36.19 -52.83
CA ILE A 241 4.34 -36.68 -53.73
C ILE A 241 4.48 -36.02 -55.11
N GLY A 242 4.73 -34.71 -55.14
CA GLY A 242 4.93 -33.96 -56.38
C GLY A 242 6.16 -34.42 -57.16
N ARG A 243 7.22 -34.86 -56.47
CA ARG A 243 8.47 -35.34 -57.09
C ARG A 243 8.44 -36.81 -57.50
N ASN A 244 7.66 -37.65 -56.84
CA ASN A 244 7.55 -39.08 -57.16
C ASN A 244 6.11 -39.59 -57.03
N PRO A 245 5.28 -39.42 -58.07
CA PRO A 245 3.86 -39.79 -58.02
C PRO A 245 3.62 -41.31 -57.95
N LEU A 246 4.61 -42.14 -58.28
CA LEU A 246 4.52 -43.61 -58.16
C LEU A 246 4.45 -44.07 -56.70
N ALA A 247 5.10 -43.33 -55.78
CA ALA A 247 5.10 -43.62 -54.34
C ALA A 247 3.94 -42.97 -53.57
N LYS A 248 2.96 -42.37 -54.27
CA LYS A 248 1.88 -41.57 -53.68
C LYS A 248 1.16 -42.25 -52.52
N GLY A 249 0.89 -43.56 -52.62
CA GLY A 249 0.16 -44.29 -51.59
C GLY A 249 0.93 -44.41 -50.28
N SER A 250 2.22 -44.73 -50.34
CA SER A 250 3.09 -44.83 -49.16
C SER A 250 3.29 -43.47 -48.50
N ILE A 251 3.47 -42.41 -49.29
CA ILE A 251 3.67 -41.05 -48.76
C ILE A 251 2.35 -40.49 -48.17
N GLN A 252 1.21 -40.73 -48.82
CA GLN A 252 -0.10 -40.32 -48.29
C GLN A 252 -0.42 -41.03 -46.96
N ALA A 253 -0.07 -42.31 -46.82
CA ALA A 253 -0.20 -43.02 -45.54
C ALA A 253 0.65 -42.38 -44.44
N MET A 254 1.90 -42.03 -44.74
CA MET A 254 2.80 -41.35 -43.80
C MET A 254 2.30 -39.94 -43.40
N ILE A 255 1.78 -39.16 -44.35
CA ILE A 255 1.17 -37.85 -44.06
C ILE A 255 -0.07 -38.01 -43.19
N THR A 256 -0.96 -38.95 -43.52
CA THR A 256 -2.18 -39.21 -42.75
C THR A 256 -1.84 -39.59 -41.30
N LEU A 257 -0.86 -40.47 -41.11
CA LEU A 257 -0.38 -40.86 -39.78
C LEU A 257 0.21 -39.67 -39.00
N ASN A 258 0.98 -38.79 -39.66
CA ASN A 258 1.49 -37.57 -39.02
C ASN A 258 0.38 -36.58 -38.62
N ILE A 259 -0.68 -36.46 -39.42
CA ILE A 259 -1.83 -35.61 -39.10
C ILE A 259 -2.59 -36.18 -37.88
N ILE A 260 -2.77 -37.50 -37.82
CA ILE A 260 -3.39 -38.18 -36.67
C ILE A 260 -2.54 -37.97 -35.41
N LEU A 261 -1.22 -38.14 -35.50
CA LEU A 261 -0.30 -37.91 -34.39
C LEU A 261 -0.29 -36.44 -33.93
N LEU A 262 -0.39 -35.48 -34.86
CA LEU A 262 -0.54 -34.06 -34.54
C LEU A 262 -1.82 -33.81 -33.73
N ALA A 263 -2.96 -34.32 -34.22
CA ALA A 263 -4.23 -34.18 -33.54
C ALA A 263 -4.19 -34.81 -32.14
N LEU A 264 -3.65 -36.03 -32.02
CA LEU A 264 -3.51 -36.74 -30.75
C LEU A 264 -2.60 -35.97 -29.78
N SER A 265 -1.48 -35.46 -30.25
CA SER A 265 -0.55 -34.67 -29.44
C SER A 265 -1.20 -33.39 -28.89
N CYS A 266 -2.00 -32.70 -29.70
CA CYS A 266 -2.76 -31.53 -29.25
C CYS A 266 -3.80 -31.91 -28.19
N ILE A 267 -4.53 -33.02 -28.38
CA ILE A 267 -5.51 -33.51 -27.40
C ILE A 267 -4.82 -33.85 -26.08
N VAL A 268 -3.67 -34.55 -26.12
CA VAL A 268 -2.88 -34.88 -24.93
C VAL A 268 -2.38 -33.61 -24.23
N GLY A 269 -1.93 -32.60 -24.98
CA GLY A 269 -1.50 -31.32 -24.41
C GLY A 269 -2.62 -30.56 -23.70
N VAL A 270 -3.81 -30.51 -24.31
CA VAL A 270 -4.99 -29.91 -23.69
C VAL A 270 -5.44 -30.71 -22.46
N ALA A 271 -5.48 -32.04 -22.54
CA ALA A 271 -5.82 -32.89 -21.40
C ALA A 271 -4.86 -32.69 -20.23
N LEU A 272 -3.55 -32.64 -20.49
CA LEU A 272 -2.53 -32.36 -19.47
C LEU A 272 -2.74 -30.97 -18.84
N SER A 273 -3.02 -29.95 -19.65
CA SER A 273 -3.35 -28.61 -19.17
C SER A 273 -4.59 -28.62 -18.26
N LEU A 274 -5.64 -29.36 -18.61
CA LEU A 274 -6.85 -29.48 -17.79
C LEU A 274 -6.59 -30.23 -16.47
N VAL A 275 -5.74 -31.26 -16.49
CA VAL A 275 -5.32 -31.96 -15.26
C VAL A 275 -4.61 -31.01 -14.31
N ILE A 276 -3.70 -30.17 -14.81
CA ILE A 276 -2.99 -29.15 -14.02
C ILE A 276 -3.95 -28.11 -13.42
N ILE A 277 -4.99 -27.73 -14.17
CA ILE A 277 -6.04 -26.82 -13.68
C ILE A 277 -6.87 -27.47 -12.56
N SER A 278 -7.07 -28.79 -12.62
CA SER A 278 -7.91 -29.55 -11.68
C SER A 278 -7.21 -30.03 -10.41
N LEU A 279 -5.89 -30.18 -10.45
CA LEU A 279 -5.03 -30.42 -9.28
C LEU A 279 -5.17 -29.27 -8.30
#